data_AF-R1DCU3-F1
#
_entry.id   AF-R1DCU3-F1
#
_cell.length_a   1.000
_cell.length_b   1.000
_cell.length_c   1.000
_cell.angle_alpha   90.00
_cell.angle_beta   90.00
_cell.angle_gamma   90.00
#
_symmetry.space_group_name_H-M   'P 1'
#
loop_
_entity.id
_entity.type
_entity.pdbx_description
1 polymer ?
#
loop_
_entity_poly.entity_id
_entity_poly.type
_entity_poly.pdbx_seq_one_letter_code
_entity_poly.pdbx_strand_id
1 'polypeptide(L)'
;MVREMPRHISELSGEMLFLMTKTQGGSLIASRERLRRDIMWVDDVDYEAAGVRIVEIARYGTGESALLKAPYYAGWVTAQAAGWASIPLVFSLELAMSFNRHYVMAPLPDEGGTDTLLEVGIWTWQWMEPPLGTFSFFLLCAQFGAQQRANLGIKPFTARLRSRKANQLCAAFPQYDRSILRDYAKAICFDDADADGLDNEPLWLERSRAAGGRDNVKTPSM
;
A
#
# COMPACT_ATOMS: atom_id res chain seq x y z
N MET A 1 8.91 -12.04 40.79
CA MET A 1 8.08 -10.94 40.26
C MET A 1 7.98 -11.12 38.77
N VAL A 2 6.81 -11.50 38.26
CA VAL A 2 6.56 -11.53 36.81
C VAL A 2 6.34 -10.07 36.39
N ARG A 3 7.21 -9.55 35.53
CA ARG A 3 7.05 -8.22 34.97
C ARG A 3 5.87 -8.30 34.00
N GLU A 4 4.77 -7.61 34.32
CA GLU A 4 3.61 -7.58 33.44
C GLU A 4 4.04 -7.06 32.06
N MET A 5 3.75 -7.85 31.03
CA MET A 5 4.06 -7.46 29.66
C MET A 5 3.08 -6.37 29.25
N PRO A 6 3.56 -5.28 28.61
CA PRO A 6 2.68 -4.22 28.14
C PRO A 6 1.65 -4.80 27.17
N ARG A 7 0.37 -4.50 27.43
CA ARG A 7 -0.77 -4.99 26.66
C ARG A 7 -1.25 -3.98 25.62
N HIS A 8 -0.93 -2.70 25.83
CA HIS A 8 -1.30 -1.62 24.92
C HIS A 8 -0.10 -0.79 24.49
N ILE A 9 -0.16 -0.19 23.30
CA ILE A 9 0.96 0.58 22.74
C ILE A 9 1.28 1.83 23.56
N SER A 10 0.27 2.40 24.22
CA SER A 10 0.43 3.54 25.13
C SER A 10 1.24 3.21 26.39
N GLU A 11 1.41 1.93 26.71
CA GLU A 11 2.23 1.47 27.85
C GLU A 11 3.72 1.32 27.47
N LEU A 12 4.05 1.36 26.17
CA LEU A 12 5.43 1.23 25.72
C LEU A 12 6.26 2.47 26.06
N SER A 13 7.55 2.25 26.34
CA SER A 13 8.52 3.31 26.53
C SER A 13 8.71 4.11 25.23
N GLY A 14 9.10 5.38 25.34
CA GLY A 14 9.37 6.22 24.17
C GLY A 14 10.48 5.65 23.28
N GLU A 15 11.48 4.99 23.87
CA GLU A 15 12.56 4.31 23.14
C GLU A 15 12.04 3.12 22.32
N MET A 16 11.17 2.28 22.89
CA MET A 16 10.57 1.16 22.17
C MET A 16 9.71 1.65 21.01
N LEU A 17 8.91 2.70 21.24
CA LEU A 17 8.13 3.32 20.17
C LEU A 17 9.05 3.86 19.07
N PHE A 18 10.13 4.56 19.43
CA PHE A 18 11.11 5.06 18.48
C PHE A 18 11.70 3.90 17.65
N LEU A 19 12.15 2.83 18.30
CA LEU A 19 12.65 1.64 17.63
C LEU A 19 11.62 1.07 16.64
N MET A 20 10.37 0.86 17.08
CA MET A 20 9.28 0.36 16.23
C MET A 20 8.97 1.27 15.03
N THR A 21 9.15 2.58 15.16
CA THR A 21 9.00 3.49 14.02
C THR A 21 10.16 3.42 13.02
N LYS A 22 11.35 3.01 13.46
CA LYS A 22 12.57 2.98 12.63
C LYS A 22 12.87 1.61 12.01
N THR A 23 12.35 0.51 12.57
CA THR A 23 12.52 -0.83 12.00
C THR A 23 11.82 -0.97 10.63
N GLN A 24 12.29 -1.92 9.80
CA GLN A 24 11.88 -2.07 8.39
C GLN A 24 10.35 -2.13 8.21
N GLY A 25 9.77 -1.03 7.75
CA GLY A 25 8.33 -0.87 7.53
C GLY A 25 7.72 0.28 8.31
N GLY A 26 8.24 0.57 9.51
CA GLY A 26 7.72 1.58 10.44
C GLY A 26 6.31 1.26 10.93
N SER A 27 6.13 1.04 12.23
CA SER A 27 4.79 0.86 12.78
C SER A 27 4.03 2.19 12.75
N LEU A 28 2.92 2.23 12.01
CA LEU A 28 2.00 3.37 11.96
C LEU A 28 1.45 3.68 13.35
N ILE A 29 1.03 2.64 14.09
CA ILE A 29 0.50 2.78 15.44
C ILE A 29 1.57 3.37 16.38
N ALA A 30 2.83 2.94 16.27
CA ALA A 30 3.92 3.50 17.08
C ALA A 30 4.22 4.95 16.71
N SER A 31 4.17 5.29 15.42
CA SER A 31 4.39 6.67 14.95
C SER A 31 3.27 7.60 15.41
N ARG A 32 2.03 7.09 15.37
CA ARG A 32 0.83 7.78 15.87
C ARG A 32 0.92 8.03 17.37
N GLU A 33 1.29 7.02 18.17
CA GLU A 33 1.44 7.18 19.62
C GLU A 33 2.58 8.16 19.98
N ARG A 34 3.70 8.14 19.25
CA ARG A 34 4.76 9.14 19.44
C ARG A 34 4.26 10.55 19.15
N LEU A 35 3.52 10.73 18.05
CA LEU A 35 2.91 12.01 17.70
C LEU A 35 1.88 12.45 18.75
N ARG A 36 1.08 11.52 19.28
CA ARG A 36 0.13 11.80 20.36
C ARG A 36 0.81 12.38 21.58
N ARG A 37 1.89 11.74 22.04
CA ARG A 37 2.65 12.22 23.20
C ARG A 37 3.29 13.58 22.95
N ASP A 38 3.76 13.82 21.73
CA ASP A 38 4.31 15.12 21.34
C ASP A 38 3.23 16.22 21.37
N ILE A 39 2.03 15.94 20.84
CA ILE A 39 0.89 16.86 20.90
C ILE A 39 0.47 17.13 22.35
N MET A 40 0.32 16.09 23.19
CA MET A 40 -0.01 16.26 24.61
C MET A 40 0.99 17.16 25.33
N TRP A 41 2.28 17.01 25.01
CA TRP A 41 3.35 17.81 25.61
C TRP A 41 3.36 19.26 25.11
N VAL A 42 3.19 19.49 23.81
CA VAL A 42 3.24 20.81 23.19
C VAL A 42 1.98 21.63 23.45
N ASP A 43 0.81 21.00 23.38
CA ASP A 43 -0.49 21.68 23.50
C ASP A 43 -1.05 21.65 24.94
N ASP A 44 -0.41 20.93 25.87
CA ASP A 44 -0.88 20.70 27.25
C ASP A 44 -2.32 20.16 27.31
N VAL A 45 -2.58 19.12 26.53
CA VAL A 45 -3.90 18.48 26.40
C VAL A 45 -3.89 17.03 26.84
N ASP A 46 -5.08 16.52 27.17
CA ASP A 46 -5.25 15.11 27.48
C ASP A 46 -5.14 14.21 26.22
N TYR A 47 -5.15 12.90 26.46
CA TYR A 47 -4.99 11.90 25.42
C TYR A 47 -6.11 11.93 24.37
N GLU A 48 -7.35 12.25 24.78
CA GLU A 48 -8.52 12.26 23.90
C GLU A 48 -8.50 13.50 23.00
N ALA A 49 -8.20 14.67 23.55
CA ALA A 49 -8.02 15.92 22.81
C ALA A 49 -6.83 15.84 21.83
N ALA A 50 -5.73 15.18 22.23
CA ALA A 50 -4.63 14.91 21.30
C ALA A 50 -5.06 14.01 20.13
N GLY A 51 -5.99 13.07 20.37
CA GLY A 51 -6.59 12.25 19.31
C GLY A 51 -7.29 13.09 18.24
N VAL A 52 -8.06 14.11 18.64
CA VAL A 52 -8.74 15.03 17.71
C VAL A 52 -7.72 15.76 16.81
N ARG A 53 -6.60 16.21 17.38
CA ARG A 53 -5.50 16.83 16.62
C ARG A 53 -4.83 15.88 15.65
N ILE A 54 -4.63 14.62 16.02
CA ILE A 54 -4.08 13.61 15.10
C ILE A 54 -5.03 13.39 13.92
N VAL A 55 -6.34 13.32 14.14
CA VAL A 55 -7.33 13.19 13.06
C VAL A 55 -7.26 14.37 12.10
N GLU A 56 -7.11 15.59 12.61
CA GLU A 56 -6.90 16.80 11.78
C GLU A 56 -5.65 16.68 10.91
N ILE A 57 -4.51 16.29 11.52
CA ILE A 57 -3.24 16.06 10.83
C ILE A 57 -3.36 14.94 9.78
N ALA A 58 -4.05 13.85 10.11
CA ALA A 58 -4.26 12.70 9.23
C ALA A 58 -5.08 13.10 8.00
N ARG A 59 -6.19 13.81 8.19
CA ARG A 59 -7.06 14.31 7.12
C ARG A 59 -6.31 15.28 6.19
N TYR A 60 -5.45 16.14 6.75
CA TYR A 60 -4.57 16.98 5.94
C TYR A 60 -3.56 16.15 5.12
N GLY A 61 -3.01 15.08 5.71
CA GLY A 61 -2.03 14.21 5.08
C GLY A 61 -2.58 13.35 3.92
N THR A 62 -3.83 12.87 4.03
CA THR A 62 -4.43 11.91 3.08
C THR A 62 -5.05 12.57 1.84
N GLY A 63 -5.38 13.87 1.88
CA GLY A 63 -6.22 14.57 0.89
C GLY A 63 -5.77 14.65 -0.58
N GLU A 64 -4.65 14.06 -1.01
CA GLU A 64 -4.25 14.05 -2.44
C GLU A 64 -3.79 12.68 -2.96
N SER A 65 -4.11 11.57 -2.28
CA SER A 65 -3.55 10.25 -2.61
C SER A 65 -4.12 9.64 -3.91
N ALA A 66 -5.36 9.95 -4.28
CA ALA A 66 -6.04 9.30 -5.41
C ALA A 66 -5.36 9.52 -6.76
N LEU A 67 -4.98 10.76 -7.09
CA LEU A 67 -4.28 11.08 -8.35
C LEU A 67 -2.90 10.41 -8.42
N LEU A 68 -2.23 10.27 -7.28
CA LEU A 68 -0.92 9.65 -7.18
C LEU A 68 -0.99 8.12 -7.30
N LYS A 69 -2.09 7.50 -6.87
CA LYS A 69 -2.36 6.06 -7.01
C LYS A 69 -2.92 5.70 -8.39
N ALA A 70 -3.49 6.65 -9.13
CA ALA A 70 -4.15 6.41 -10.41
C ALA A 70 -3.30 5.62 -11.44
N PRO A 71 -1.99 5.88 -11.65
CA PRO A 71 -1.20 5.11 -12.60
C PRO A 71 -1.05 3.63 -12.20
N TYR A 72 -0.99 3.33 -10.90
CA TYR A 72 -0.92 1.97 -10.41
C TYR A 72 -2.23 1.22 -10.66
N TYR A 73 -3.36 1.86 -10.38
CA TYR A 73 -4.68 1.30 -10.69
C TYR A 73 -4.88 1.13 -12.18
N ALA A 74 -4.51 2.11 -12.99
CA ALA A 74 -4.58 2.02 -14.44
C ALA A 74 -3.75 0.84 -14.97
N GLY A 75 -2.51 0.68 -14.49
CA GLY A 75 -1.67 -0.46 -14.86
C GLY A 75 -2.30 -1.80 -14.48
N TRP A 76 -2.82 -1.93 -13.26
CA TRP A 76 -3.48 -3.15 -12.79
C TRP A 76 -4.75 -3.48 -13.60
N VAL A 77 -5.66 -2.51 -13.78
CA VAL A 77 -6.88 -2.69 -14.57
C VAL A 77 -6.55 -3.04 -16.02
N THR A 78 -5.58 -2.35 -16.62
CA THR A 78 -5.15 -2.63 -18.00
C THR A 78 -4.59 -4.04 -18.13
N ALA A 79 -3.76 -4.49 -17.18
CA ALA A 79 -3.21 -5.83 -17.19
C ALA A 79 -4.30 -6.90 -17.03
N GLN A 80 -5.25 -6.69 -16.12
CA GLN A 80 -6.40 -7.60 -15.95
C GLN A 80 -7.26 -7.66 -17.22
N ALA A 81 -7.60 -6.50 -17.79
CA ALA A 81 -8.38 -6.42 -19.01
C ALA A 81 -7.65 -7.10 -20.19
N ALA A 82 -6.34 -6.88 -20.33
CA ALA A 82 -5.54 -7.52 -21.37
C ALA A 82 -5.48 -9.05 -21.19
N GLY A 83 -5.30 -9.54 -19.96
CA GLY A 83 -5.27 -10.98 -19.68
C GLY A 83 -6.62 -11.67 -19.94
N TRP A 84 -7.73 -11.02 -19.63
CA TRP A 84 -9.05 -11.54 -19.97
C TRP A 84 -9.35 -11.44 -21.46
N ALA A 85 -8.92 -10.38 -22.13
CA ALA A 85 -9.10 -10.19 -23.56
C ALA A 85 -8.22 -11.13 -24.41
N SER A 86 -7.07 -11.58 -23.90
CA SER A 86 -6.18 -12.49 -24.64
C SER A 86 -6.77 -13.88 -24.83
N ILE A 87 -7.62 -14.36 -23.91
CA ILE A 87 -8.24 -15.68 -24.01
C ILE A 87 -9.12 -15.80 -25.27
N PRO A 88 -10.17 -14.97 -25.47
CA PRO A 88 -10.98 -15.06 -26.67
C PRO A 88 -10.19 -14.68 -27.92
N LEU A 89 -9.19 -13.80 -27.84
CA LEU A 89 -8.36 -13.44 -28.98
C LEU A 89 -7.56 -14.63 -29.55
N VAL A 90 -7.14 -15.56 -28.70
CA VAL A 90 -6.35 -16.74 -29.08
C VAL A 90 -7.24 -17.93 -29.48
N PHE A 91 -8.38 -18.10 -28.81
CA PHE A 91 -9.23 -19.29 -28.98
C PHE A 91 -10.48 -19.07 -29.84
N SER A 92 -10.87 -17.83 -30.16
CA SER A 92 -12.00 -17.55 -31.06
C SER A 92 -11.51 -17.26 -32.48
N LEU A 93 -11.92 -18.10 -33.43
CA LEU A 93 -11.54 -17.94 -34.85
C LEU A 93 -11.95 -16.57 -35.39
N GLU A 94 -13.16 -16.09 -35.08
CA GLU A 94 -13.68 -14.82 -35.59
C GLU A 94 -12.84 -13.63 -35.11
N LEU A 95 -12.51 -13.58 -33.82
CA LEU A 95 -11.70 -12.51 -33.24
C LEU A 95 -10.25 -12.59 -33.73
N ALA A 96 -9.67 -13.79 -33.78
CA ALA A 96 -8.33 -14.03 -34.29
C ALA A 96 -8.21 -13.62 -35.77
N MET A 97 -9.17 -13.99 -36.61
CA MET A 97 -9.22 -13.59 -38.01
C MET A 97 -9.41 -12.09 -38.18
N SER A 98 -10.30 -11.48 -37.39
CA SER A 98 -10.49 -10.03 -37.39
C SER A 98 -9.19 -9.30 -37.02
N PHE A 99 -8.52 -9.73 -35.94
CA PHE A 99 -7.26 -9.14 -35.51
C PHE A 99 -6.15 -9.35 -36.55
N ASN A 100 -6.04 -10.55 -37.10
CA ASN A 100 -5.08 -10.87 -38.15
C ASN A 100 -5.27 -9.96 -39.38
N ARG A 101 -6.52 -9.78 -39.85
CA ARG A 101 -6.84 -8.92 -41.00
C ARG A 101 -6.52 -7.44 -40.79
N HIS A 102 -6.53 -6.95 -39.55
CA HIS A 102 -6.30 -5.53 -39.28
C HIS A 102 -4.84 -5.22 -38.90
N TYR A 103 -4.15 -6.15 -38.21
CA TYR A 103 -2.86 -5.85 -37.58
C TYR A 103 -1.70 -6.74 -38.04
N VAL A 104 -1.92 -8.03 -38.20
CA VAL A 104 -0.82 -9.01 -38.37
C VAL A 104 -0.57 -9.35 -39.83
N MET A 105 -1.65 -9.44 -40.63
CA MET A 105 -1.61 -9.78 -42.05
C MET A 105 -0.90 -11.12 -42.33
N ALA A 106 -0.94 -12.07 -41.39
CA ALA A 106 -0.42 -13.43 -41.56
C ALA A 106 -1.30 -14.22 -42.54
N PRO A 107 -0.73 -15.23 -43.24
CA PRO A 107 -1.49 -16.09 -44.15
C PRO A 107 -2.68 -16.75 -43.43
N LEU A 108 -3.79 -16.85 -44.16
CA LEU A 108 -4.98 -17.53 -43.68
C LEU A 108 -4.69 -19.02 -43.49
N PRO A 109 -5.33 -19.67 -42.50
CA PRO A 109 -5.15 -21.09 -42.27
C PRO A 109 -5.71 -21.92 -43.43
N ASP A 110 -5.11 -23.08 -43.66
CA ASP A 110 -5.58 -24.03 -44.68
C ASP A 110 -6.99 -24.56 -44.34
N GLU A 111 -7.75 -24.93 -45.38
CA GLU A 111 -9.11 -25.46 -45.21
C GLU A 111 -9.12 -26.70 -44.29
N GLY A 112 -9.91 -26.67 -43.22
CA GLY A 112 -10.00 -27.73 -42.20
C GLY A 112 -9.00 -27.62 -41.04
N GLY A 113 -8.11 -26.63 -41.04
CA GLY A 113 -7.11 -26.41 -39.98
C GLY A 113 -7.57 -25.52 -38.82
N THR A 114 -8.86 -25.24 -38.68
CA THR A 114 -9.42 -24.36 -37.64
C THR A 114 -10.78 -24.82 -37.10
N ASP A 115 -11.06 -26.13 -37.18
CA ASP A 115 -12.36 -26.68 -36.80
C ASP A 115 -12.49 -26.80 -35.27
N THR A 116 -11.35 -26.86 -34.57
CA THR A 116 -11.29 -26.93 -33.11
C THR A 116 -10.65 -25.69 -32.48
N LEU A 117 -11.04 -25.37 -31.24
CA LEU A 117 -10.44 -24.27 -30.47
C LEU A 117 -8.91 -24.41 -30.35
N LEU A 118 -8.40 -25.64 -30.28
CA LEU A 118 -6.96 -25.90 -30.14
C LEU A 118 -6.21 -25.59 -31.44
N GLU A 119 -6.76 -25.96 -32.59
CA GLU A 119 -6.17 -25.65 -33.89
C GLU A 119 -6.13 -24.13 -34.15
N VAL A 120 -7.19 -23.41 -33.79
CA VAL A 120 -7.21 -21.93 -33.80
C VAL A 120 -6.10 -21.37 -32.90
N GLY A 121 -5.92 -21.94 -31.71
CA GLY A 121 -4.84 -21.57 -30.79
C GLY A 121 -3.44 -21.81 -31.37
N ILE A 122 -3.22 -22.94 -32.04
CA ILE A 122 -1.93 -23.25 -32.69
C ILE A 122 -1.64 -22.25 -33.81
N TRP A 123 -2.63 -21.95 -34.66
CA TRP A 123 -2.48 -20.98 -35.75
C TRP A 123 -2.20 -19.56 -35.23
N THR A 124 -2.94 -19.10 -34.22
CA THR A 124 -2.72 -17.77 -33.61
C THR A 124 -1.34 -17.67 -32.98
N TRP A 125 -0.85 -18.74 -32.34
CA TRP A 125 0.45 -18.75 -31.69
C TRP A 125 1.62 -18.56 -32.67
N GLN A 126 1.52 -19.11 -33.90
CA GLN A 126 2.58 -19.05 -34.91
C GLN A 126 2.99 -17.61 -35.27
N TRP A 127 2.05 -16.67 -35.28
CA TRP A 127 2.34 -15.27 -35.58
C TRP A 127 2.40 -14.37 -34.34
N MET A 128 1.97 -14.86 -33.17
CA MET A 128 2.12 -14.15 -31.89
C MET A 128 3.48 -14.34 -31.22
N GLU A 129 4.23 -15.38 -31.56
CA GLU A 129 5.54 -15.69 -30.95
C GLU A 129 6.56 -14.53 -31.06
N PRO A 130 6.77 -13.88 -32.22
CA PRO A 130 7.77 -12.81 -32.32
C PRO A 130 7.42 -11.53 -31.52
N PRO A 131 6.18 -11.02 -31.56
CA PRO A 131 5.76 -9.92 -30.69
C PRO A 131 5.87 -10.26 -29.20
N LEU A 132 5.43 -11.46 -28.79
CA LEU A 132 5.42 -11.86 -27.39
C LEU A 132 6.84 -12.03 -26.82
N GLY A 133 7.77 -12.55 -27.64
CA GLY A 133 9.19 -12.58 -27.31
C GLY A 133 9.77 -11.17 -27.10
N THR A 134 9.43 -10.24 -27.99
CA THR A 134 9.88 -8.83 -27.90
C THR A 134 9.34 -8.14 -26.65
N PHE A 135 8.04 -8.32 -26.35
CA PHE A 135 7.44 -7.77 -25.12
C PHE A 135 8.04 -8.37 -23.86
N SER A 136 8.26 -9.68 -23.83
CA SER A 136 8.91 -10.36 -22.71
C SER A 136 10.32 -9.83 -22.46
N PHE A 137 11.11 -9.66 -23.53
CA PHE A 137 12.45 -9.08 -23.42
C PHE A 137 12.41 -7.64 -22.91
N PHE A 138 11.50 -6.81 -23.43
CA PHE A 138 11.32 -5.44 -22.95
C PHE A 138 10.97 -5.39 -21.45
N LEU A 139 10.03 -6.24 -20.99
CA LEU A 139 9.66 -6.30 -19.58
C LEU A 139 10.82 -6.76 -18.70
N LEU A 140 11.60 -7.74 -19.15
CA LEU A 140 12.83 -8.17 -18.48
C LEU A 140 13.86 -7.03 -18.38
N CYS A 141 14.09 -6.29 -19.46
CA CYS A 141 14.97 -5.11 -19.43
C CYS A 141 14.46 -4.03 -18.48
N ALA A 142 13.14 -3.80 -18.43
CA ALA A 142 12.53 -2.85 -17.50
C ALA A 142 12.66 -3.30 -16.04
N GLN A 143 12.46 -4.60 -15.76
CA GLN A 143 12.68 -5.20 -14.44
C GLN A 143 14.15 -5.08 -14.01
N PHE A 144 15.08 -5.43 -14.90
CA PHE A 144 16.51 -5.28 -14.66
C PHE A 144 16.87 -3.82 -14.37
N GLY A 145 16.38 -2.86 -15.17
CA GLY A 145 16.59 -1.43 -14.93
C GLY A 145 15.99 -0.94 -13.61
N ALA A 146 14.83 -1.47 -13.20
CA ALA A 146 14.27 -1.20 -11.87
C ALA A 146 15.15 -1.74 -10.75
N GLN A 147 15.70 -2.94 -10.90
CA GLN A 147 16.60 -3.56 -9.93
C GLN A 147 17.95 -2.82 -9.85
N GLN A 148 18.54 -2.42 -10.97
CA GLN A 148 19.77 -1.64 -10.98
C GLN A 148 19.58 -0.26 -10.35
N ARG A 149 18.42 0.38 -10.55
CA ARG A 149 18.08 1.62 -9.84
C ARG A 149 18.07 1.41 -8.32
N ALA A 150 17.54 0.29 -7.84
CA ALA A 150 17.56 -0.06 -6.42
C ALA A 150 19.00 -0.29 -5.91
N ASN A 151 19.83 -1.01 -6.67
CA ASN A 151 21.24 -1.27 -6.33
C ASN A 151 22.08 0.01 -6.27
N LEU A 152 21.81 0.99 -7.15
CA LEU A 152 22.44 2.31 -7.14
C LEU A 152 21.93 3.23 -6.02
N GLY A 153 21.03 2.74 -5.14
CA GLY A 153 20.44 3.53 -4.06
C GLY A 153 19.50 4.63 -4.55
N ILE A 154 19.06 4.60 -5.82
CA ILE A 154 18.13 5.57 -6.35
C ILE A 154 16.77 5.32 -5.70
N LYS A 155 16.35 6.27 -4.86
CA LYS A 155 15.07 6.16 -4.13
C LYS A 155 13.91 5.94 -5.10
N PRO A 156 13.07 4.91 -4.88
CA PRO A 156 11.91 4.66 -5.70
C PRO A 156 10.95 5.86 -5.64
N PHE A 157 10.11 5.99 -6.67
CA PHE A 157 9.12 7.07 -6.77
C PHE A 157 8.29 7.22 -5.49
N THR A 158 7.87 6.09 -4.91
CA THR A 158 7.13 6.02 -3.64
C THR A 158 7.88 6.66 -2.47
N ALA A 159 9.19 6.46 -2.35
CA ALA A 159 10.01 7.06 -1.29
C ALA A 159 10.18 8.58 -1.47
N ARG A 160 10.28 9.05 -2.72
CA ARG A 160 10.31 10.48 -3.04
C ARG A 160 8.98 11.14 -2.67
N LEU A 161 7.87 10.48 -3.01
CA LEU A 161 6.52 10.94 -2.70
C LEU A 161 6.28 11.02 -1.19
N ARG A 162 6.61 9.95 -0.44
CA ARG A 162 6.58 9.94 1.03
C ARG A 162 7.36 11.10 1.63
N SER A 163 8.54 11.40 1.08
CA SER A 163 9.38 12.50 1.56
C SER A 163 8.78 13.88 1.26
N ARG A 164 8.17 14.05 0.08
CA ARG A 164 7.49 15.30 -0.31
C ARG A 164 6.28 15.55 0.59
N LYS A 165 5.41 14.55 0.77
CA LYS A 165 4.25 14.63 1.65
C LYS A 165 4.65 14.91 3.09
N ALA A 166 5.67 14.21 3.59
CA ALA A 166 6.16 14.48 4.94
C ALA A 166 6.70 15.90 5.12
N ASN A 167 7.39 16.46 4.12
CA ASN A 167 7.83 17.85 4.17
C ASN A 167 6.65 18.83 4.13
N GLN A 168 5.61 18.55 3.34
CA GLN A 168 4.38 19.38 3.31
C GLN A 168 3.67 19.37 4.66
N LEU A 169 3.52 18.20 5.29
CA LEU A 169 2.90 18.08 6.60
C LEU A 169 3.71 18.83 7.68
N CYS A 170 5.04 18.69 7.68
CA CYS A 170 5.91 19.45 8.59
C CYS A 170 5.87 20.97 8.36
N ALA A 171 5.57 21.42 7.14
CA ALA A 171 5.40 22.84 6.87
C ALA A 171 4.05 23.36 7.36
N ALA A 172 3.00 22.52 7.34
CA ALA A 172 1.67 22.88 7.81
C ALA A 172 1.54 22.88 9.34
N PHE A 173 2.27 22.01 10.04
CA PHE A 173 2.26 21.89 11.50
C PHE A 173 3.67 22.07 12.10
N PRO A 174 4.25 23.28 12.05
CA PRO A 174 5.62 23.55 12.50
C PRO A 174 5.80 23.51 14.03
N GLN A 175 4.72 23.51 14.80
CA GLN A 175 4.76 23.50 16.27
C GLN A 175 5.19 22.16 16.87
N TYR A 176 5.01 21.05 16.15
CA TYR A 176 5.35 19.70 16.61
C TYR A 176 6.76 19.31 16.19
N ASP A 177 7.33 18.30 16.84
CA ASP A 177 8.65 17.81 16.49
C ASP A 177 8.67 17.30 15.04
N ARG A 178 9.54 17.94 14.25
CA ARG A 178 9.67 17.66 12.81
C ARG A 178 10.04 16.20 12.55
N SER A 179 10.79 15.55 13.43
CA SER A 179 11.22 14.17 13.23
C SER A 179 10.06 13.19 13.43
N ILE A 180 9.26 13.38 14.49
CA ILE A 180 8.07 12.59 14.82
C ILE A 180 7.00 12.77 13.75
N LEU A 181 6.69 14.02 13.41
CA LEU A 181 5.67 14.33 12.40
C LEU A 181 6.07 13.79 11.02
N ARG A 182 7.37 13.85 10.67
CA ARG A 182 7.88 13.28 9.42
C ARG A 182 7.80 11.75 9.38
N ASP A 183 8.04 11.07 10.51
CA ASP A 183 7.89 9.62 10.61
C ASP A 183 6.43 9.21 10.44
N TYR A 184 5.51 9.88 11.14
CA TYR A 184 4.07 9.67 11.01
C TYR A 184 3.57 9.94 9.59
N ALA A 185 3.95 11.08 8.99
CA ALA A 185 3.57 11.43 7.62
C ALA A 185 3.99 10.40 6.58
N LYS A 186 5.17 9.78 6.75
CA LYS A 186 5.64 8.71 5.86
C LYS A 186 4.81 7.44 6.02
N ALA A 187 4.33 7.15 7.23
CA ALA A 187 3.52 5.99 7.53
C ALA A 187 2.11 6.12 6.92
N ILE A 188 1.45 7.28 7.06
CA ILE A 188 0.10 7.51 6.53
C ILE A 188 0.03 7.75 5.01
N CYS A 189 1.15 8.02 4.34
CA CYS A 189 1.19 8.46 2.94
C CYS A 189 0.43 7.55 1.94
N PHE A 190 0.22 6.27 2.27
CA PHE A 190 -0.54 5.34 1.44
C PHE A 190 -1.73 4.69 2.16
N ASP A 191 -1.94 5.01 3.43
CA ASP A 191 -2.98 4.44 4.27
C ASP A 191 -4.09 5.49 4.47
N ASP A 192 -5.08 5.47 3.58
CA ASP A 192 -6.19 6.43 3.62
C ASP A 192 -7.16 6.11 4.77
N ALA A 193 -7.07 4.92 5.38
CA ALA A 193 -7.97 4.45 6.44
C ALA A 193 -7.48 4.81 7.86
N ASP A 194 -6.33 5.47 8.00
CA ASP A 194 -5.78 5.85 9.31
C ASP A 194 -6.75 6.77 10.08
N ALA A 195 -7.35 7.73 9.38
CA ALA A 195 -8.34 8.66 9.95
C ALA A 195 -9.62 7.93 10.39
N ASP A 196 -10.13 7.01 9.56
CA ASP A 196 -11.32 6.21 9.89
C ASP A 196 -11.06 5.27 11.08
N GLY A 197 -9.83 4.76 11.20
CA GLY A 197 -9.41 3.94 12.33
C GLY A 197 -9.32 4.73 13.64
N LEU A 198 -8.94 6.01 13.59
CA LEU A 198 -8.88 6.90 14.75
C LEU A 198 -10.27 7.23 15.30
N ASP A 199 -11.27 7.44 14.43
CA ASP A 199 -12.65 7.73 14.85
C ASP A 199 -13.26 6.58 15.68
N ASN A 200 -12.76 5.35 15.48
CA ASN A 200 -13.20 4.16 16.22
C ASN A 200 -12.37 3.86 17.48
N GLU A 201 -11.24 4.54 17.70
CA GLU A 201 -10.32 4.27 18.81
C GLU A 201 -10.96 4.39 20.21
N PRO A 202 -11.85 5.37 20.49
CA PRO A 202 -12.51 5.47 21.79
C PRO A 202 -13.31 4.21 22.15
N LEU A 203 -14.02 3.63 21.19
CA LEU A 203 -14.79 2.40 21.37
C LEU A 203 -13.90 1.19 21.71
N TRP A 204 -12.70 1.13 21.12
CA TRP A 204 -11.73 0.09 21.44
C TRP A 204 -11.17 0.25 22.85
N LEU A 205 -10.82 1.48 23.24
CA LEU A 205 -10.33 1.77 24.60
C LEU A 205 -11.37 1.43 25.66
N GLU A 206 -12.65 1.76 25.43
CA GLU A 206 -13.74 1.38 26.31
C GLU A 206 -13.89 -0.14 26.44
N ARG A 207 -13.84 -0.87 25.32
CA ARG A 207 -13.90 -2.35 25.32
C ARG A 207 -12.72 -2.98 26.05
N SER A 208 -11.51 -2.47 25.85
CA SER A 208 -10.31 -2.94 26.52
C SER A 208 -10.35 -2.66 28.02
N ARG A 209 -10.85 -1.50 28.45
CA ARG A 209 -11.09 -1.18 29.87
C ARG A 209 -12.15 -2.12 30.46
N ALA A 210 -13.24 -2.37 29.75
CA ALA A 210 -14.30 -3.29 30.19
C ALA A 210 -13.84 -4.76 30.27
N ALA A 211 -12.90 -5.17 29.40
CA ALA A 211 -12.31 -6.50 29.42
C ALA A 211 -11.23 -6.66 30.50
N GLY A 212 -10.41 -5.63 30.74
CA GLY A 212 -9.35 -5.62 31.75
C GLY A 212 -9.86 -5.40 33.19
N GLY A 213 -11.09 -4.91 33.37
CA GLY A 213 -11.71 -4.72 34.68
C GLY A 213 -12.22 -5.99 35.38
N ARG A 214 -12.01 -7.19 34.81
CA ARG A 214 -12.49 -8.47 35.36
C ARG A 214 -11.45 -9.35 36.05
N ASP A 215 -10.18 -8.93 36.15
CA ASP A 215 -9.11 -9.71 36.79
C ASP A 215 -8.71 -9.22 38.19
N ASN A 216 -9.69 -8.83 39.00
CA ASN A 216 -9.55 -8.76 40.46
C ASN A 216 -10.39 -9.86 41.12
N VAL A 217 -10.25 -11.10 40.62
CA VAL A 217 -10.68 -12.30 41.35
C VAL A 217 -9.70 -12.46 42.51
N LYS A 218 -10.19 -12.14 43.72
CA LYS A 218 -9.52 -12.40 45.00
C LYS A 218 -8.82 -13.76 44.93
N THR A 219 -7.49 -13.77 44.98
CA THR A 219 -6.75 -14.98 45.36
C THR A 219 -7.25 -15.41 46.74
N PRO A 220 -7.74 -16.65 46.91
CA PRO A 220 -8.12 -17.12 48.22
C PRO A 220 -6.85 -17.21 49.07
N SER A 221 -6.82 -16.42 50.14
CA SER A 221 -5.84 -16.57 51.22
C SER A 221 -6.01 -17.97 51.82
N MET A 222 -4.94 -18.76 51.82
CA MET A 222 -4.80 -19.90 52.73
C MET A 222 -4.64 -19.40 54.16
#